data_AF-A0A923CNA9-F1
#
_entry.id   AF-A0A923CNA9-F1
#
_cell.length_a   1.000
_cell.length_b   1.000
_cell.length_c   1.000
_cell.angle_alpha   90.00
_cell.angle_beta   90.00
_cell.angle_gamma   90.00
#
_symmetry.space_group_name_H-M   'P 1'
#
loop_
_entity.id
_entity.type
_entity.pdbx_description
1 polymer ?
#
loop_
_entity_poly.entity_id
_entity_poly.type
_entity_poly.pdbx_seq_one_letter_code
_entity_poly.pdbx_strand_id
1 'polypeptide(L)'
;MSKNNKKLKEIIKLKKAWLVFWQFHGQEEKKLLMRHGINKKYLNILSVRKDFDYIIQYAEDLYQLFLMSFSEKACFANYKNGYKNKAAYFGKSIPIFTHHKSDVYKNLMKSEGFDSETTKMYREKWRKYPQYVIVGHNPSIEIHKVFDLVVYEDEEGNEITEWNFLSTNGELERKSCKNGW
;
A
#
# COMPACT_ATOMS: atom_id res chain seq x y z
N MET A 1 -41.77 -8.81 -6.11
CA MET A 1 -40.61 -9.70 -5.82
C MET A 1 -40.52 -10.68 -6.99
N SER A 2 -39.42 -11.02 -7.64
CA SER A 2 -37.99 -10.73 -7.52
C SER A 2 -37.37 -11.11 -8.88
N LYS A 3 -36.63 -10.22 -9.54
CA LYS A 3 -35.87 -10.53 -10.76
C LYS A 3 -34.47 -9.90 -10.81
N ASN A 4 -33.96 -9.40 -9.67
CA ASN A 4 -32.63 -8.78 -9.57
C ASN A 4 -31.67 -9.57 -8.67
N ASN A 5 -31.64 -10.90 -8.78
CA ASN A 5 -30.51 -11.70 -8.28
C ASN A 5 -29.63 -12.12 -9.46
N LYS A 6 -29.13 -11.15 -10.21
CA LYS A 6 -28.14 -11.42 -11.26
C LYS A 6 -26.75 -11.52 -10.62
N LYS A 7 -26.51 -12.72 -10.07
CA LYS A 7 -25.21 -13.38 -9.86
C LYS A 7 -24.10 -12.50 -9.25
N LEU A 8 -24.11 -12.40 -7.92
CA LEU A 8 -22.86 -12.35 -7.16
C LEU A 8 -22.05 -13.61 -7.53
N LYS A 9 -20.99 -13.47 -8.34
CA LYS A 9 -20.03 -14.55 -8.57
C LYS A 9 -19.15 -14.75 -7.32
N GLU A 10 -18.51 -15.90 -7.28
CA GLU A 10 -17.73 -16.47 -6.16
C GLU A 10 -17.09 -15.43 -5.23
N ILE A 11 -17.42 -15.53 -3.95
CA ILE A 11 -16.87 -14.69 -2.88
C ILE A 11 -15.63 -15.39 -2.30
N ILE A 12 -14.45 -14.79 -2.45
CA ILE A 12 -13.23 -15.24 -1.75
C ILE A 12 -13.13 -14.49 -0.42
N LYS A 13 -13.11 -15.20 0.72
CA LYS A 13 -13.05 -14.62 2.07
C LYS A 13 -11.77 -14.98 2.81
N LEU A 14 -11.02 -13.98 3.28
CA LEU A 14 -9.80 -14.12 4.07
C LEU A 14 -9.93 -13.37 5.40
N LYS A 15 -9.67 -14.06 6.53
CA LYS A 15 -9.75 -13.44 7.87
C LYS A 15 -8.72 -12.33 8.06
N LYS A 16 -7.51 -12.49 7.52
CA LYS A 16 -6.42 -11.50 7.56
C LYS A 16 -5.62 -11.58 6.27
N ALA A 17 -5.26 -10.43 5.73
CA ALA A 17 -4.46 -10.31 4.51
C ALA A 17 -3.55 -9.08 4.60
N TRP A 18 -2.54 -9.02 3.73
CA TRP A 18 -1.86 -7.79 3.36
C TRP A 18 -2.36 -7.37 1.99
N LEU A 19 -2.84 -6.14 1.87
CA LEU A 19 -3.21 -5.55 0.59
C LEU A 19 -2.11 -4.62 0.12
N VAL A 20 -1.71 -4.76 -1.14
CA VAL A 20 -0.66 -3.96 -1.78
C VAL A 20 -1.33 -3.02 -2.79
N PHE A 21 -1.04 -1.73 -2.72
CA PHE A 21 -1.57 -0.73 -3.63
C PHE A 21 -0.52 0.34 -3.96
N TRP A 22 -0.70 0.94 -5.14
CA TRP A 22 -0.11 2.21 -5.49
C TRP A 22 -0.85 3.35 -4.80
N GLN A 23 -0.08 4.34 -4.36
CA GLN A 23 -0.61 5.58 -3.83
C GLN A 23 0.16 6.77 -4.44
N PHE A 24 -0.54 7.90 -4.53
CA PHE A 24 0.07 9.19 -4.81
C PHE A 24 -0.50 10.21 -3.82
N HIS A 25 0.35 10.76 -2.96
CA HIS A 25 -0.06 11.78 -1.99
C HIS A 25 -0.22 13.12 -2.70
N GLY A 26 -1.46 13.59 -2.84
CA GLY A 26 -1.81 14.86 -3.49
C GLY A 26 -3.26 14.88 -3.98
N GLN A 27 -3.69 16.02 -4.52
CA GLN A 27 -4.96 16.11 -5.25
C GLN A 27 -4.86 15.33 -6.57
N GLU A 28 -5.98 14.81 -7.08
CA GLU A 28 -6.05 14.07 -8.35
C GLU A 28 -5.19 12.78 -8.41
N GLU A 29 -5.06 12.03 -7.31
CA GLU A 29 -4.28 10.78 -7.20
C GLU A 29 -4.37 9.88 -8.46
N LYS A 30 -5.59 9.55 -8.89
CA LYS A 30 -5.86 8.71 -10.08
C LYS A 30 -5.14 9.20 -11.32
N LYS A 31 -5.25 10.51 -11.62
CA LYS A 31 -4.67 11.15 -12.81
C LYS A 31 -3.15 11.14 -12.74
N LEU A 32 -2.59 11.33 -11.54
CA LEU A 32 -1.15 11.31 -11.33
C LEU A 32 -0.58 9.89 -11.49
N LEU A 33 -1.24 8.87 -10.93
CA LEU A 33 -0.87 7.47 -11.14
C LEU A 33 -0.90 7.09 -12.62
N MET A 34 -1.95 7.47 -13.36
CA MET A 34 -2.04 7.23 -14.80
C MET A 34 -0.91 7.90 -15.60
N ARG A 35 -0.49 9.13 -15.24
CA ARG A 35 0.67 9.80 -15.86
C ARG A 35 1.98 9.03 -15.69
N HIS A 36 2.10 8.28 -14.60
CA HIS A 36 3.24 7.39 -14.36
C HIS A 36 3.07 6.00 -15.01
N GLY A 37 2.02 5.79 -15.82
CA GLY A 37 1.72 4.51 -16.46
C GLY A 37 1.13 3.47 -15.51
N ILE A 38 0.66 3.88 -14.33
CA ILE A 38 0.01 3.03 -13.35
C ILE A 38 -1.49 3.04 -13.62
N ASN A 39 -1.97 2.00 -14.30
CA ASN A 39 -3.36 1.89 -14.75
C ASN A 39 -4.27 1.12 -13.77
N LYS A 40 -3.73 0.69 -12.63
CA LYS A 40 -4.48 0.02 -11.57
C LYS A 40 -3.93 0.48 -10.22
N LYS A 41 -4.82 0.90 -9.31
CA LYS A 41 -4.45 1.26 -7.93
C LYS A 41 -4.02 0.01 -7.14
N TYR A 42 -4.74 -1.07 -7.32
CA TYR A 42 -4.54 -2.31 -6.61
C TYR A 42 -3.48 -3.20 -7.27
N LEU A 43 -2.56 -3.75 -6.49
CA LEU A 43 -1.46 -4.59 -6.98
C LEU A 43 -1.64 -6.07 -6.65
N ASN A 44 -1.83 -6.41 -5.37
CA ASN A 44 -1.82 -7.81 -4.94
C ASN A 44 -2.38 -8.05 -3.52
N ILE A 45 -2.83 -9.28 -3.25
CA ILE A 45 -3.18 -9.81 -1.92
C ILE A 45 -2.05 -10.75 -1.46
N LEU A 46 -1.47 -10.52 -0.29
CA LEU A 46 -0.53 -11.45 0.34
C LEU A 46 -1.12 -12.06 1.61
N SER A 47 -0.81 -13.33 1.86
CA SER A 47 -1.19 -14.00 3.11
C SER A 47 -0.40 -13.45 4.31
N VAL A 48 -1.05 -13.32 5.47
CA VAL A 48 -0.42 -12.82 6.71
C VAL A 48 0.58 -13.81 7.33
N ARG A 49 0.69 -15.05 6.80
CA ARG A 49 1.73 -15.99 7.22
C ARG A 49 3.15 -15.56 6.84
N LYS A 50 3.30 -14.48 6.07
CA LYS A 50 4.60 -13.90 5.71
C LYS A 50 5.06 -12.94 6.80
N ASP A 51 6.34 -13.07 7.18
CA ASP A 51 6.99 -12.19 8.15
C ASP A 51 7.04 -10.74 7.64
N PHE A 52 7.07 -9.77 8.56
CA PHE A 52 7.02 -8.35 8.20
C PHE A 52 8.23 -7.92 7.36
N ASP A 53 9.41 -8.47 7.62
CA ASP A 53 10.62 -8.19 6.84
C ASP A 53 10.46 -8.66 5.38
N TYR A 54 9.78 -9.79 5.16
CA TYR A 54 9.42 -10.24 3.81
C TYR A 54 8.48 -9.24 3.11
N ILE A 55 7.53 -8.65 3.84
CA ILE A 55 6.60 -7.66 3.29
C ILE A 55 7.34 -6.37 2.89
N ILE A 56 8.32 -5.93 3.69
CA ILE A 56 9.20 -4.81 3.35
C ILE A 56 9.97 -5.12 2.07
N GLN A 57 10.68 -6.25 2.03
CA GLN A 57 11.47 -6.64 0.86
C GLN A 57 10.61 -6.74 -0.40
N TYR A 58 9.43 -7.36 -0.30
CA TYR A 58 8.49 -7.45 -1.41
C TYR A 58 8.08 -6.08 -1.95
N ALA A 59 7.82 -5.10 -1.07
CA ALA A 59 7.48 -3.74 -1.47
C ALA A 59 8.67 -3.02 -2.13
N GLU A 60 9.88 -3.18 -1.59
CA GLU A 60 11.10 -2.63 -2.17
C GLU A 60 11.38 -3.21 -3.55
N ASP A 61 11.28 -4.52 -3.73
CA ASP A 61 11.51 -5.19 -5.01
C ASP A 61 10.50 -4.70 -6.07
N LEU A 62 9.22 -4.62 -5.71
CA LEU A 62 8.20 -4.05 -6.61
C LEU A 62 8.50 -2.59 -6.97
N TYR A 63 8.93 -1.78 -6.01
CA TYR A 63 9.25 -0.38 -6.27
C TYR A 63 10.49 -0.23 -7.15
N GLN A 64 11.51 -1.06 -6.94
CA GLN A 64 12.70 -1.13 -7.78
C GLN A 64 12.35 -1.53 -9.21
N LEU A 65 11.50 -2.54 -9.40
CA LEU A 65 11.01 -2.92 -10.72
C LEU A 65 10.29 -1.76 -11.41
N PHE A 66 9.45 -1.03 -10.69
CA PHE A 66 8.80 0.18 -11.20
C PHE A 66 9.83 1.24 -11.61
N LEU A 67 10.78 1.56 -10.73
CA LEU A 67 11.85 2.53 -11.01
C LEU A 67 12.69 2.11 -12.21
N MET A 68 13.02 0.82 -12.34
CA MET A 68 13.74 0.29 -13.50
C MET A 68 12.94 0.47 -14.78
N SER A 69 11.65 0.09 -14.79
CA SER A 69 10.78 0.28 -15.95
C SER A 69 10.60 1.75 -16.34
N PHE A 70 10.57 2.65 -15.36
CA PHE A 70 10.52 4.09 -15.58
C PHE A 70 11.86 4.62 -16.08
N SER A 71 12.97 4.13 -15.53
CA SER A 71 14.31 4.50 -15.92
C SER A 71 14.62 4.05 -17.35
N GLU A 72 14.14 2.89 -17.79
CA GLU A 72 14.28 2.45 -19.18
C GLU A 72 13.49 3.39 -20.11
N LYS A 73 12.23 3.70 -19.78
CA LYS A 73 11.42 4.69 -20.50
C LYS A 73 12.10 6.07 -20.54
N ALA A 74 12.65 6.52 -19.41
CA ALA A 74 13.38 7.77 -19.31
C ALA A 74 14.73 7.72 -20.04
N CYS A 75 15.40 6.57 -20.09
CA CYS A 75 16.68 6.38 -20.76
C CYS A 75 16.51 6.35 -22.28
N PHE A 76 15.42 5.77 -22.80
CA PHE A 76 15.03 5.93 -24.21
C PHE A 76 14.73 7.39 -24.55
N ALA A 77 14.06 8.13 -23.66
CA ALA A 77 13.78 9.55 -23.86
C ALA A 77 15.04 10.44 -23.75
N ASN A 78 16.03 10.04 -22.95
CA ASN A 78 17.21 10.85 -22.61
C ASN A 78 18.52 10.35 -23.25
N TYR A 79 18.48 9.50 -24.28
CA TYR A 79 19.64 8.90 -24.96
C TYR A 79 20.66 9.93 -25.54
N LYS A 80 20.42 11.23 -25.40
CA LYS A 80 21.36 12.30 -25.74
C LYS A 80 22.39 12.62 -24.64
N ASN A 81 22.14 12.28 -23.37
CA ASN A 81 23.02 12.64 -22.24
C ASN A 81 23.43 11.38 -21.47
N GLY A 82 24.62 10.85 -21.78
CA GLY A 82 25.07 9.50 -21.42
C GLY A 82 25.20 9.14 -19.93
N TYR A 83 25.72 7.92 -19.73
CA TYR A 83 25.89 7.09 -18.51
C TYR A 83 26.33 7.75 -17.18
N LYS A 84 26.66 9.04 -17.12
CA LYS A 84 27.22 9.71 -15.93
C LYS A 84 26.20 10.03 -14.82
N ASN A 85 24.89 9.90 -15.06
CA ASN A 85 23.84 10.33 -14.13
C ASN A 85 23.05 9.19 -13.47
N LYS A 86 23.61 7.98 -13.38
CA LYS A 86 22.93 6.79 -12.83
C LYS A 86 22.38 7.02 -11.40
N ALA A 87 23.14 7.62 -10.49
CA ALA A 87 22.63 7.94 -9.14
C ALA A 87 21.47 8.95 -9.13
N ALA A 88 21.40 9.83 -10.14
CA ALA A 88 20.32 10.80 -10.30
C ALA A 88 19.05 10.18 -10.92
N TYR A 89 19.20 9.13 -11.74
CA TYR A 89 18.08 8.45 -12.40
C TYR A 89 17.54 7.24 -11.62
N PHE A 90 18.41 6.55 -10.89
CA PHE A 90 18.08 5.31 -10.17
C PHE A 90 18.03 5.49 -8.65
N GLY A 91 18.39 6.68 -8.16
CA GLY A 91 18.19 7.11 -6.78
C GLY A 91 19.22 6.60 -5.76
N LYS A 92 19.11 7.16 -4.53
CA LYS A 92 19.69 6.65 -3.28
C LYS A 92 18.81 5.52 -2.73
N SER A 93 19.14 4.97 -1.55
CA SER A 93 18.29 3.99 -0.82
C SER A 93 16.80 4.38 -0.85
N ILE A 94 15.94 3.43 -1.19
CA ILE A 94 14.50 3.67 -1.29
C ILE A 94 13.95 4.00 0.10
N PRO A 95 13.20 5.10 0.25
CA PRO A 95 12.67 5.46 1.55
C PRO A 95 11.55 4.49 1.94
N ILE A 96 11.68 3.89 3.12
CA ILE A 96 10.68 3.00 3.71
C ILE A 96 10.03 3.73 4.89
N PHE A 97 8.71 3.77 4.95
CA PHE A 97 7.93 4.31 6.06
C PHE A 97 7.10 3.20 6.68
N THR A 98 7.30 2.95 7.96
CA THR A 98 6.54 1.98 8.73
C THR A 98 5.65 2.70 9.74
N HIS A 99 4.89 1.94 10.52
CA HIS A 99 4.00 2.43 11.57
C HIS A 99 4.62 3.42 12.58
N HIS A 100 5.94 3.38 12.81
CA HIS A 100 6.64 4.39 13.63
C HIS A 100 6.69 5.78 12.97
N LYS A 101 6.26 5.91 11.71
CA LYS A 101 6.13 7.18 11.02
C LYS A 101 4.67 7.66 10.92
N SER A 102 3.72 6.93 11.53
CA SER A 102 2.31 7.35 11.63
C SER A 102 2.17 8.58 12.49
N ASP A 103 1.15 9.40 12.20
CA ASP A 103 0.87 10.58 13.00
C ASP A 103 0.36 10.21 14.39
N VAL A 104 -0.29 9.05 14.55
CA VAL A 104 -0.62 8.49 15.86
C VAL A 104 0.64 8.25 16.68
N TYR A 105 1.67 7.61 16.10
CA TYR A 105 2.95 7.45 16.77
C TYR A 105 3.54 8.80 17.15
N LYS A 106 3.69 9.70 16.18
CA LYS A 106 4.33 11.00 16.40
C LYS A 106 3.61 11.80 17.49
N ASN A 107 2.28 11.79 17.49
CA ASN A 107 1.48 12.49 18.48
C ASN A 107 1.64 11.88 19.87
N LEU A 108 1.63 10.54 19.97
CA LEU A 108 1.84 9.83 21.22
C LEU A 108 3.26 10.05 21.78
N MET A 109 4.27 10.03 20.91
CA MET A 109 5.67 10.30 21.28
C MET A 109 5.87 11.74 21.75
N LYS A 110 5.11 12.70 21.21
CA LYS A 110 5.13 14.11 21.62
C LYS A 110 4.41 14.33 22.95
N SER A 111 3.29 13.65 23.20
CA SER A 111 2.49 13.85 24.41
C SER A 111 3.05 13.16 25.64
N GLU A 112 3.58 11.93 25.49
CA GLU A 112 3.99 11.09 26.62
C GLU A 112 5.51 11.00 26.81
N GLY A 113 6.30 11.50 25.86
CA GLY A 113 7.75 11.32 25.84
C GLY A 113 8.19 9.91 25.41
N PHE A 114 9.45 9.78 24.98
CA PHE A 114 9.99 8.54 24.42
C PHE A 114 10.11 7.40 25.44
N ASP A 115 10.22 7.71 26.73
CA ASP A 115 10.56 6.75 27.79
C ASP A 115 9.37 6.30 28.65
N SER A 116 8.16 6.81 28.40
CA SER A 116 6.97 6.41 29.16
C SER A 116 6.61 4.94 28.94
N GLU A 117 6.04 4.32 29.97
CA GLU A 117 5.52 2.94 29.95
C GLU A 117 4.52 2.75 28.79
N THR A 118 3.66 3.74 28.58
CA THR A 118 2.67 3.80 27.50
C THR A 118 3.34 3.74 26.13
N THR A 119 4.31 4.61 25.88
CA THR A 119 5.07 4.64 24.62
C THR A 119 5.80 3.31 24.36
N LYS A 120 6.41 2.71 25.40
CA LYS A 120 7.08 1.41 25.30
C LYS A 120 6.09 0.30 24.95
N MET A 121 4.94 0.25 25.63
CA MET A 121 3.88 -0.72 25.36
C MET A 121 3.37 -0.61 23.91
N TYR A 122 3.12 0.61 23.40
CA TYR A 122 2.67 0.79 22.02
C TYR A 122 3.75 0.39 21.01
N ARG A 123 5.02 0.76 21.25
CA ARG A 123 6.15 0.34 20.41
C ARG A 123 6.25 -1.18 20.37
N GLU A 124 6.11 -1.85 21.49
CA GLU A 124 6.16 -3.31 21.59
C GLU A 124 4.97 -3.97 20.88
N LYS A 125 3.74 -3.47 21.11
CA LYS A 125 2.54 -3.93 20.42
C LYS A 125 2.67 -3.80 18.91
N TRP A 126 3.17 -2.68 18.41
CA TRP A 126 3.29 -2.49 16.96
C TRP A 126 4.48 -3.22 16.35
N ARG A 127 5.58 -3.38 17.09
CA ARG A 127 6.67 -4.27 16.69
C ARG A 127 6.17 -5.72 16.57
N LYS A 128 5.31 -6.16 17.48
CA LYS A 128 4.70 -7.50 17.46
C LYS A 128 3.61 -7.64 16.40
N TYR A 129 2.90 -6.55 16.10
CA TYR A 129 1.78 -6.53 15.17
C TYR A 129 1.87 -5.33 14.21
N PRO A 130 2.83 -5.36 13.27
CA PRO A 130 2.94 -4.30 12.28
C PRO A 130 1.67 -4.25 11.43
N GLN A 131 1.24 -3.02 11.13
CA GLN A 131 -0.04 -2.76 10.45
C GLN A 131 0.16 -2.23 9.02
N TYR A 132 1.28 -1.57 8.73
CA TYR A 132 1.54 -1.09 7.38
C TYR A 132 3.02 -0.80 7.10
N VAL A 133 3.35 -0.73 5.81
CA VAL A 133 4.58 -0.19 5.25
C VAL A 133 4.27 0.64 4.00
N ILE A 134 5.04 1.70 3.77
CA ILE A 134 5.03 2.53 2.57
C ILE A 134 6.45 2.57 2.02
N VAL A 135 6.63 2.37 0.73
CA VAL A 135 7.91 2.39 0.04
C VAL A 135 7.85 3.41 -1.09
N GLY A 136 8.84 4.32 -1.10
CA GLY A 136 8.85 5.47 -2.02
C GLY A 136 8.09 6.68 -1.48
N HIS A 137 8.10 7.77 -2.25
CA HIS A 137 7.43 9.03 -1.90
C HIS A 137 6.19 9.29 -2.75
N ASN A 138 6.36 9.46 -4.07
CA ASN A 138 5.28 9.73 -5.02
C ASN A 138 5.75 9.33 -6.45
N PRO A 139 5.10 8.36 -7.12
CA PRO A 139 4.17 7.40 -6.52
C PRO A 139 4.88 6.57 -5.43
N SER A 140 4.09 6.01 -4.52
CA SER A 140 4.55 5.10 -3.45
C SER A 140 3.78 3.77 -3.52
N ILE A 141 4.41 2.70 -3.04
CA ILE A 141 3.71 1.44 -2.75
C ILE A 141 3.34 1.47 -1.28
N GLU A 142 2.06 1.33 -0.96
CA GLU A 142 1.62 1.09 0.40
C GLU A 142 1.15 -0.36 0.53
N ILE A 143 1.44 -0.97 1.68
CA ILE A 143 0.93 -2.28 2.06
C ILE A 143 0.27 -2.17 3.42
N HIS A 144 -1.05 -2.44 3.49
CA HIS A 144 -1.82 -2.44 4.74
C HIS A 144 -2.19 -3.86 5.14
N LYS A 145 -2.09 -4.13 6.44
CA LYS A 145 -2.69 -5.30 7.06
C LYS A 145 -4.17 -5.05 7.22
N VAL A 146 -4.98 -5.97 6.72
CA VAL A 146 -6.44 -5.85 6.74
C VAL A 146 -7.09 -7.10 7.30
N PHE A 147 -8.35 -6.95 7.70
CA PHE A 147 -9.17 -7.98 8.32
C PHE A 147 -10.43 -8.22 7.50
N ASP A 148 -10.96 -9.44 7.56
CA ASP A 148 -12.20 -9.84 6.87
C ASP A 148 -12.27 -9.37 5.41
N LEU A 149 -11.16 -9.61 4.69
CA LEU A 149 -11.04 -9.31 3.27
C LEU A 149 -11.99 -10.21 2.49
N VAL A 150 -12.75 -9.60 1.60
CA VAL A 150 -13.74 -10.24 0.74
C VAL A 150 -13.51 -9.73 -0.68
N VAL A 151 -13.40 -10.66 -1.64
CA VAL A 151 -13.31 -10.34 -3.08
C VAL A 151 -14.49 -10.99 -3.80
N TYR A 152 -15.18 -10.23 -4.65
CA TYR A 152 -16.35 -10.70 -5.41
C TYR A 152 -16.54 -9.90 -6.70
N GLU A 153 -17.41 -10.36 -7.60
CA GLU A 153 -17.79 -9.63 -8.82
C GLU A 153 -19.13 -8.92 -8.61
N ASP A 154 -19.22 -7.62 -8.96
CA ASP A 154 -20.49 -6.86 -8.97
C ASP A 154 -21.37 -7.22 -10.18
N GLU A 155 -22.60 -6.70 -10.21
CA GLU A 155 -23.57 -6.98 -11.28
C GLU A 155 -23.11 -6.49 -12.67
N GLU A 156 -22.14 -5.57 -12.71
CA GLU A 156 -21.55 -5.01 -13.91
C GLU A 156 -20.30 -5.79 -14.38
N GLY A 157 -19.91 -6.86 -13.67
CA GLY A 157 -18.75 -7.69 -14.01
C GLY A 157 -17.42 -7.17 -13.44
N ASN A 158 -17.45 -6.24 -12.49
CA ASN A 158 -16.24 -5.67 -11.91
C ASN A 158 -15.85 -6.37 -10.62
N GLU A 159 -14.55 -6.63 -10.47
CA GLU A 159 -14.02 -7.18 -9.22
C GLU A 159 -14.03 -6.10 -8.13
N ILE A 160 -14.74 -6.38 -7.05
CA ILE A 160 -14.80 -5.56 -5.84
C ILE A 160 -14.00 -6.26 -4.75
N THR A 161 -13.11 -5.51 -4.12
CA THR A 161 -12.37 -5.93 -2.94
C THR A 161 -12.83 -5.11 -1.75
N GLU A 162 -13.28 -5.76 -0.68
CA GLU A 162 -13.71 -5.11 0.55
C GLU A 162 -12.98 -5.63 1.77
N TRP A 163 -12.66 -4.77 2.72
CA TRP A 163 -11.92 -5.14 3.92
C TRP A 163 -12.21 -4.23 5.10
N ASN A 164 -11.90 -4.73 6.29
CA ASN A 164 -11.82 -3.93 7.50
C ASN A 164 -10.37 -3.50 7.73
N PHE A 165 -10.15 -2.25 8.09
CA PHE A 165 -8.86 -1.80 8.62
C PHE A 165 -9.07 -1.14 9.97
N LEU A 166 -8.07 -1.23 10.83
CA LEU A 166 -8.07 -0.56 12.13
C LEU A 166 -7.62 0.89 11.90
N SER A 167 -8.51 1.84 12.13
CA SER A 167 -8.22 3.25 11.98
C SER A 167 -7.38 3.78 13.14
N THR A 168 -6.97 5.04 13.04
CA THR A 168 -6.10 5.71 14.01
C THR A 168 -6.73 5.89 15.39
N ASN A 169 -8.06 5.93 15.48
CA ASN A 169 -8.81 5.99 16.73
C ASN A 169 -9.12 4.60 17.32
N GLY A 170 -8.69 3.52 16.65
CA GLY A 170 -8.91 2.13 17.09
C GLY A 170 -10.24 1.52 16.65
N GLU A 171 -11.01 2.18 15.79
CA GLU A 171 -12.24 1.63 15.23
C GLU A 171 -11.96 0.75 14.01
N LEU A 172 -12.82 -0.25 13.77
CA LEU A 172 -12.77 -1.04 12.54
C LEU A 172 -13.63 -0.33 11.49
N GLU A 173 -12.98 0.19 10.46
CA GLU A 173 -13.64 0.83 9.33
C GLU A 173 -13.68 -0.11 8.12
N ARG A 174 -14.86 -0.24 7.51
CA ARG A 174 -15.03 -0.97 6.25
C ARG A 174 -14.59 -0.08 5.08
N LYS A 175 -13.76 -0.62 4.20
CA LYS A 175 -13.37 0.01 2.93
C LYS A 175 -13.66 -0.94 1.78
N SER A 176 -13.93 -0.37 0.61
CA SER A 176 -14.11 -1.08 -0.63
C SER A 176 -13.30 -0.42 -1.74
N CYS A 177 -12.83 -1.23 -2.69
CA CYS A 177 -12.17 -0.77 -3.90
C CYS A 177 -12.66 -1.61 -5.07
N LYS A 178 -13.04 -0.93 -6.15
CA LYS A 178 -13.32 -1.54 -7.45
C LYS A 178 -11.98 -1.70 -8.18
N ASN A 179 -11.63 -2.92 -8.55
CA ASN A 179 -10.36 -3.22 -9.21
C ASN A 179 -10.43 -2.82 -10.70
N GLY A 180 -10.03 -1.58 -10.95
CA GLY A 180 -10.11 -0.93 -12.26
C GLY A 180 -10.52 0.53 -12.09
N TRP A 181 -10.07 1.38 -13.01
CA TRP A 181 -10.38 2.80 -13.03
C TRP A 181 -11.56 3.12 -13.92
#